data_AF-A0AAW8LKH8-F1
#
_entry.id   AF-A0AAW8LKH8-F1
#
_cell.length_a   1.000
_cell.length_b   1.000
_cell.length_c   1.000
_cell.angle_alpha   90.00
_cell.angle_beta   90.00
_cell.angle_gamma   90.00
#
_symmetry.space_group_name_H-M   'P 1'
#
loop_
_entity.id
_entity.type
_entity.pdbx_description
1 polymer ?
#
loop_
_entity_poly.entity_id
_entity_poly.type
_entity_poly.pdbx_seq_one_letter_code
_entity_poly.pdbx_strand_id
1 'polypeptide(L)'
;MGKVGYDSLEGILRVTALGEKQPDQFTADVLTYHAALELEMDNLLSLQLPRADKLGDGKLGYTHKIAVLNASWRGNPEDGDKLANALVRFNNLRNSVAHSDRPKEIRGHLTKLRAATDALDGDGDGSATPYRLAVRICAFMGDDPSAKAALKFISQVDDLVNFKLPAALEKALFNEPKAET
;
A
#
# COMPACT_ATOMS: atom_id res chain seq x y z
N MET A 1 22.42 -5.18 12.06
CA MET A 1 22.11 -6.58 11.71
C MET A 1 20.60 -6.72 11.74
N GLY A 2 19.95 -6.78 10.57
CA GLY A 2 18.50 -6.92 10.49
C GLY A 2 18.09 -8.28 11.05
N LYS A 3 17.32 -8.28 12.14
CA LYS A 3 16.65 -9.48 12.61
C LYS A 3 15.59 -9.82 11.55
N VAL A 4 15.92 -10.73 10.64
CA VAL A 4 14.95 -11.39 9.78
C VAL A 4 13.83 -11.88 10.68
N GLY A 5 12.59 -11.43 10.43
CA GLY A 5 11.43 -11.77 11.24
C GLY A 5 11.37 -13.28 11.45
N TYR A 6 11.37 -13.69 12.72
CA TYR A 6 11.38 -15.09 13.15
C TYR A 6 10.26 -15.91 12.47
N ASP A 7 9.15 -15.25 12.10
CA ASP A 7 8.00 -15.85 11.42
C ASP A 7 8.28 -16.21 9.94
N SER A 8 9.07 -15.42 9.20
CA SER A 8 9.42 -15.72 7.80
C SER A 8 10.35 -16.94 7.72
N LEU A 9 11.30 -17.03 8.65
CA LEU A 9 12.25 -18.14 8.75
C LEU A 9 11.58 -19.41 9.26
N GLU A 10 10.66 -19.31 10.24
CA GLU A 10 9.76 -20.41 10.62
C GLU A 10 8.85 -20.87 9.49
N GLY A 11 8.42 -19.98 8.60
CA GLY A 11 7.66 -20.32 7.41
C GLY A 11 8.49 -21.17 6.43
N ILE A 12 9.73 -20.76 6.16
CA ILE A 12 10.67 -21.54 5.35
C ILE A 12 10.99 -22.89 6.03
N LEU A 13 11.21 -22.89 7.34
CA LEU A 13 11.47 -24.11 8.10
C LEU A 13 10.27 -25.07 8.10
N ARG A 14 9.03 -24.57 8.16
CA ARG A 14 7.82 -25.41 8.01
C ARG A 14 7.72 -26.04 6.62
N VAL A 15 7.97 -25.26 5.57
CA VAL A 15 7.94 -25.75 4.19
C VAL A 15 9.03 -26.79 3.95
N THR A 16 10.22 -26.60 4.53
CA THR A 16 11.35 -27.53 4.36
C THR A 16 11.29 -28.76 5.28
N ALA A 17 10.71 -28.64 6.49
CA ALA A 17 10.54 -29.73 7.44
C ALA A 17 9.47 -30.76 7.02
N LEU A 18 8.57 -30.41 6.09
CA LEU A 18 7.54 -31.29 5.54
C LEU A 18 8.06 -32.33 4.51
N GLY A 19 9.37 -32.39 4.28
CA GLY A 19 10.00 -33.40 3.46
C GLY A 19 10.79 -32.79 2.30
N GLU A 20 12.10 -32.79 2.47
CA GLU A 20 13.17 -32.48 1.51
C GLU A 20 12.73 -32.18 0.06
N LYS A 21 12.46 -30.92 -0.21
CA LYS A 21 12.66 -30.27 -1.51
C LYS A 21 12.87 -28.78 -1.23
N GLN A 22 13.80 -28.16 -1.95
CA GLN A 22 13.85 -26.70 -1.97
C GLN A 22 12.44 -26.17 -2.31
N PRO A 23 11.95 -25.14 -1.59
CA PRO A 23 10.67 -24.53 -1.93
C PRO A 23 10.68 -24.15 -3.41
N ASP A 24 9.56 -24.37 -4.10
CA ASP A 24 9.43 -23.90 -5.48
C ASP A 24 9.63 -22.38 -5.55
N GLN A 25 10.00 -21.87 -6.73
CA GLN A 25 10.32 -20.45 -6.90
C GLN A 25 9.17 -19.53 -6.47
N PHE A 26 7.91 -19.93 -6.72
CA PHE A 26 6.76 -19.11 -6.33
C PHE A 26 6.63 -19.02 -4.81
N THR A 27 6.81 -20.14 -4.11
CA THR A 27 6.83 -20.20 -2.65
C THR A 27 7.96 -19.33 -2.07
N ALA A 28 9.17 -19.46 -2.61
CA ALA A 28 10.32 -18.66 -2.20
C ALA A 28 10.08 -17.16 -2.42
N ASP A 29 9.50 -16.79 -3.57
CA ASP A 29 9.16 -15.40 -3.90
C ASP A 29 8.14 -14.83 -2.90
N VAL A 30 7.03 -15.54 -2.64
CA VAL A 30 5.99 -15.06 -1.71
C VAL A 30 6.56 -14.80 -0.32
N LEU A 31 7.38 -15.72 0.21
CA LEU A 31 7.98 -15.56 1.54
C LEU A 31 8.99 -14.41 1.57
N THR A 32 9.82 -14.29 0.54
CA THR A 32 10.84 -13.23 0.43
C THR A 32 10.20 -11.85 0.35
N TYR A 33 9.20 -11.69 -0.53
CA TYR A 33 8.56 -10.39 -0.73
C TYR A 33 7.60 -10.02 0.40
N HIS A 34 7.02 -10.99 1.11
CA HIS A 34 6.31 -10.70 2.36
C HIS A 34 7.24 -10.09 3.41
N ALA A 35 8.44 -10.65 3.59
CA ALA A 35 9.44 -10.08 4.50
C ALA A 35 9.92 -8.69 4.04
N ALA A 36 10.10 -8.48 2.73
CA ALA A 36 10.44 -7.17 2.18
C ALA A 36 9.36 -6.11 2.44
N LEU A 37 8.08 -6.48 2.26
CA LEU A 37 6.95 -5.61 2.60
C LEU A 37 6.92 -5.28 4.09
N GLU A 38 7.22 -6.26 4.94
CA GLU A 38 7.26 -6.02 6.38
C GLU A 38 8.34 -5.01 6.79
N LEU A 39 9.52 -5.05 6.15
CA LEU A 39 10.57 -4.05 6.35
C LEU A 39 10.15 -2.67 5.86
N GLU A 40 9.48 -2.59 4.71
CA GLU A 40 9.01 -1.30 4.19
C GLU A 40 7.90 -0.70 5.05
N MET A 41 7.04 -1.55 5.63
CA MET A 41 6.07 -1.12 6.64
C MET A 41 6.75 -0.53 7.88
N ASP A 42 7.85 -1.13 8.34
CA ASP A 42 8.64 -0.59 9.46
C ASP A 42 9.23 0.79 9.13
N ASN A 43 9.78 0.94 7.92
CA ASN A 43 10.28 2.22 7.41
C ASN A 43 9.17 3.27 7.38
N LEU A 44 8.01 2.94 6.80
CA LEU A 44 6.88 3.86 6.70
C LEU A 44 6.36 4.29 8.08
N LEU A 45 6.22 3.34 9.02
CA LEU A 45 5.83 3.64 10.39
C LEU A 45 6.83 4.58 11.08
N SER A 46 8.13 4.42 10.81
CA SER A 46 9.19 5.28 11.34
C SER A 46 9.04 6.75 10.90
N LEU A 47 8.51 6.97 9.70
CA LEU A 47 8.27 8.30 9.12
C LEU A 47 6.93 8.90 9.54
N GLN A 48 5.90 8.06 9.73
CA GLN A 48 4.54 8.52 10.03
C GLN A 48 4.27 8.76 11.51
N LEU A 49 5.01 8.14 12.42
CA LEU A 49 4.71 8.24 13.85
C LEU A 49 5.68 9.16 14.60
N PRO A 50 5.19 10.14 15.38
CA PRO A 50 6.04 11.08 16.11
C PRO A 50 6.99 10.41 17.13
N ARG A 51 6.65 9.20 17.58
CA ARG A 51 7.41 8.42 18.56
C ARG A 51 7.54 6.97 18.12
N ALA A 52 7.90 6.75 16.85
CA ALA A 52 8.01 5.42 16.27
C ALA A 52 8.99 4.51 17.04
N ASP A 53 10.02 5.09 17.68
CA ASP A 53 10.96 4.41 18.57
C ASP A 53 10.28 3.65 19.72
N LYS A 54 9.06 4.04 20.11
CA LYS A 54 8.28 3.40 21.17
C LYS A 54 7.57 2.13 20.75
N LEU A 55 7.47 1.86 19.46
CA LEU A 55 6.84 0.65 18.96
C LEU A 55 7.68 -0.62 19.21
N GLY A 56 8.98 -0.45 19.53
CA GLY A 56 9.91 -1.52 19.86
C GLY A 56 10.24 -2.38 18.64
N ASP A 57 11.52 -2.43 18.29
CA ASP A 57 12.02 -3.17 17.13
C ASP A 57 11.51 -4.62 17.12
N GLY A 58 10.72 -4.97 16.09
CA GLY A 58 10.25 -6.34 15.84
C GLY A 58 9.18 -6.87 16.80
N LYS A 59 8.50 -6.02 17.60
CA LYS A 59 7.42 -6.47 18.51
C LYS A 59 6.01 -6.43 17.92
N LEU A 60 5.77 -5.60 16.90
CA LEU A 60 4.49 -5.58 16.20
C LEU A 60 4.48 -6.70 15.16
N GLY A 61 3.53 -7.62 15.29
CA GLY A 61 3.26 -8.57 14.22
C GLY A 61 2.71 -7.88 12.97
N TYR A 62 2.87 -8.51 11.80
CA TYR A 62 2.47 -7.97 10.49
C TYR A 62 1.06 -7.34 10.49
N THR A 63 0.04 -8.06 10.97
CA THR A 63 -1.34 -7.55 11.03
C THR A 63 -1.50 -6.31 11.91
N HIS A 64 -0.75 -6.22 13.01
CA HIS A 64 -0.77 -5.03 13.86
C HIS A 64 -0.12 -3.84 13.16
N LYS A 65 0.97 -4.06 12.42
CA LYS A 65 1.60 -3.00 11.61
C LYS A 65 0.62 -2.45 10.57
N ILE A 66 -0.18 -3.30 9.91
CA ILE A 66 -1.24 -2.86 8.99
C ILE A 66 -2.25 -1.95 9.71
N ALA A 67 -2.73 -2.39 10.88
CA ALA A 67 -3.72 -1.63 11.65
C ALA A 67 -3.19 -0.25 12.06
N VAL A 68 -1.94 -0.19 12.53
CA VAL A 68 -1.30 1.07 12.90
C VAL A 68 -1.09 1.96 11.68
N LEU A 69 -0.57 1.43 10.57
CA LEU A 69 -0.40 2.18 9.32
C LEU A 69 -1.70 2.80 8.82
N ASN A 70 -2.80 2.03 8.82
CA ASN A 70 -4.08 2.56 8.39
C ASN A 70 -4.59 3.64 9.34
N ALA A 71 -4.47 3.42 10.66
CA ALA A 71 -4.88 4.40 11.66
C ALA A 71 -4.03 5.68 11.65
N SER A 72 -2.76 5.59 11.25
CA SER A 72 -1.84 6.73 11.17
C SER A 72 -1.74 7.35 9.78
N TRP A 73 -2.58 6.91 8.82
CA TRP A 73 -2.50 7.37 7.44
C TRP A 73 -2.76 8.87 7.34
N ARG A 74 -1.81 9.60 6.77
CA ARG A 74 -1.88 11.08 6.65
C ARG A 74 -2.50 11.57 5.35
N GLY A 75 -2.64 10.68 4.36
CA GLY A 75 -3.21 10.99 3.04
C GLY A 75 -4.72 10.90 3.00
N ASN A 76 -5.27 10.67 1.80
CA ASN A 76 -6.69 10.33 1.64
C ASN A 76 -6.99 9.03 2.41
N PRO A 77 -8.00 9.00 3.31
CA PRO A 77 -8.36 7.79 4.05
C PRO A 77 -8.61 6.56 3.16
N GLU A 78 -9.25 6.74 2.00
CA GLU A 78 -9.52 5.63 1.07
C GLU A 78 -8.23 4.98 0.55
N ASP A 79 -7.15 5.76 0.43
CA ASP A 79 -5.85 5.28 -0.04
C ASP A 79 -5.14 4.46 1.04
N GLY A 80 -5.33 4.84 2.32
CA GLY A 80 -4.92 4.03 3.47
C GLY A 80 -5.66 2.69 3.53
N ASP A 81 -6.98 2.70 3.32
CA ASP A 81 -7.81 1.49 3.30
C ASP A 81 -7.44 0.54 2.16
N LYS A 82 -7.16 1.07 0.96
CA LYS A 82 -6.68 0.27 -0.17
C LYS A 82 -5.34 -0.38 0.13
N LEU A 83 -4.38 0.37 0.69
CA LEU A 83 -3.07 -0.15 1.08
C LEU A 83 -3.22 -1.26 2.13
N ALA A 84 -4.02 -1.01 3.17
CA ALA A 84 -4.29 -1.99 4.21
C ALA A 84 -4.90 -3.27 3.64
N ASN A 85 -5.86 -3.16 2.72
CA ASN A 85 -6.44 -4.32 2.04
C ASN A 85 -5.39 -5.08 1.22
N ALA A 86 -4.54 -4.40 0.44
CA ALA A 86 -3.47 -5.05 -0.33
C ALA A 86 -2.49 -5.84 0.55
N LEU A 87 -2.03 -5.24 1.66
CA LEU A 87 -1.15 -5.89 2.64
C LEU A 87 -1.83 -7.11 3.29
N VAL A 88 -3.11 -7.01 3.65
CA VAL A 88 -3.90 -8.13 4.17
C VAL A 88 -4.00 -9.26 3.13
N ARG A 89 -4.23 -8.94 1.85
CA ARG A 89 -4.27 -9.96 0.78
C ARG A 89 -2.90 -10.63 0.58
N PHE A 90 -1.81 -9.89 0.73
CA PHE A 90 -0.47 -10.47 0.63
C PHE A 90 -0.20 -11.43 1.79
N ASN A 91 -0.55 -11.05 3.01
CA ASN A 91 -0.43 -11.93 4.18
C ASN A 91 -1.27 -13.20 4.04
N ASN A 92 -2.48 -13.09 3.47
CA ASN A 92 -3.31 -14.26 3.18
C ASN A 92 -2.66 -15.20 2.16
N LEU A 93 -2.05 -14.67 1.10
CA LEU A 93 -1.28 -15.46 0.13
C LEU A 93 -0.09 -16.16 0.81
N ARG A 94 0.68 -15.43 1.62
CA ARG A 94 1.80 -15.99 2.41
C ARG A 94 1.33 -17.12 3.31
N ASN A 95 0.24 -16.93 4.04
CA ASN A 95 -0.29 -17.95 4.94
C ASN A 95 -0.75 -19.19 4.15
N SER A 96 -1.40 -19.01 3.01
CA SER A 96 -1.85 -20.12 2.18
C SER A 96 -0.66 -20.95 1.64
N VAL A 97 0.41 -20.27 1.23
CA VAL A 97 1.67 -20.91 0.80
C VAL A 97 2.35 -21.63 1.98
N ALA A 98 2.47 -20.98 3.14
CA ALA A 98 3.14 -21.55 4.32
C ALA A 98 2.42 -22.79 4.88
N HIS A 99 1.10 -22.88 4.73
CA HIS A 99 0.31 -24.06 5.12
C HIS A 99 0.18 -25.11 4.01
N SER A 100 0.81 -24.90 2.84
CA SER A 100 0.72 -25.81 1.69
C SER A 100 -0.72 -26.10 1.25
N ASP A 101 -1.55 -25.06 1.21
CA ASP A 101 -2.94 -25.16 0.73
C ASP A 101 -3.01 -25.66 -0.72
N ARG A 102 -4.21 -26.02 -1.18
CA ARG A 102 -4.38 -26.56 -2.53
C ARG A 102 -4.02 -25.48 -3.56
N PRO A 103 -3.46 -25.85 -4.73
CA PRO A 103 -3.10 -24.88 -5.78
C PRO A 103 -4.25 -23.99 -6.27
N LYS A 104 -5.51 -24.41 -6.10
CA LYS A 104 -6.70 -23.59 -6.41
C LYS A 104 -6.90 -22.47 -5.39
N GLU A 105 -6.65 -22.73 -4.11
CA GLU A 105 -6.77 -21.76 -3.01
C GLU A 105 -5.68 -20.70 -3.12
N ILE A 106 -4.42 -21.12 -3.30
CA ILE A 106 -3.28 -20.23 -3.52
C ILE A 106 -3.54 -19.29 -4.70
N ARG A 107 -4.01 -19.82 -5.85
CA ARG A 107 -4.41 -19.00 -7.00
C ARG A 107 -5.54 -18.02 -6.68
N GLY A 108 -6.53 -18.45 -5.89
CA GLY A 108 -7.60 -17.58 -5.42
C GLY A 108 -7.09 -16.41 -4.57
N HIS A 109 -6.10 -16.63 -3.70
CA HIS A 109 -5.44 -15.58 -2.94
C HIS A 109 -4.64 -14.63 -3.83
N LEU A 110 -3.89 -15.16 -4.82
CA LEU A 110 -3.14 -14.36 -5.76
C LEU A 110 -4.05 -13.44 -6.60
N THR A 111 -5.20 -13.94 -7.07
CA THR A 111 -6.19 -13.12 -7.80
C THR A 111 -6.75 -12.00 -6.92
N LYS A 112 -7.06 -12.28 -5.65
CA LYS A 112 -7.55 -11.26 -4.71
C LYS A 112 -6.48 -10.20 -4.41
N LEU A 113 -5.21 -10.63 -4.27
CA LEU A 113 -4.08 -9.73 -4.10
C LEU A 113 -3.90 -8.83 -5.32
N ARG A 114 -3.94 -9.41 -6.53
CA ARG A 114 -3.90 -8.65 -7.77
C ARG A 114 -4.97 -7.57 -7.80
N ALA A 115 -6.24 -7.94 -7.58
CA ALA A 115 -7.34 -6.97 -7.58
C ALA A 115 -7.17 -5.87 -6.52
N ALA A 116 -6.64 -6.19 -5.34
CA ALA A 116 -6.35 -5.19 -4.31
C ALA A 116 -5.18 -4.26 -4.72
N THR A 117 -4.19 -4.78 -5.44
CA THR A 117 -3.04 -3.98 -5.93
C THR A 117 -3.46 -3.09 -7.09
N ASP A 118 -4.29 -3.59 -8.01
CA ASP A 118 -4.87 -2.81 -9.12
C ASP A 118 -5.71 -1.64 -8.62
N ALA A 119 -6.31 -1.74 -7.44
CA ALA A 119 -7.03 -0.64 -6.82
C ALA A 119 -6.13 0.48 -6.27
N LEU A 120 -4.81 0.24 -6.10
CA LEU A 120 -3.86 1.23 -5.56
C LEU A 120 -3.46 2.29 -6.59
N ASP A 121 -3.00 1.84 -7.76
CA ASP A 121 -2.37 2.68 -8.78
C ASP A 121 -3.15 2.69 -10.11
N GLY A 122 -4.21 1.89 -10.24
CA GLY A 122 -5.04 1.82 -11.44
C GLY A 122 -4.39 1.10 -12.63
N ASP A 123 -3.20 0.54 -12.48
CA ASP A 123 -2.45 -0.05 -13.59
C ASP A 123 -2.50 -1.58 -13.56
N GLY A 124 -3.25 -2.15 -14.49
CA GLY A 124 -3.48 -3.59 -14.62
C GLY A 124 -2.55 -4.24 -15.63
N ASP A 125 -1.24 -4.02 -15.54
CA ASP A 125 -0.28 -4.77 -16.36
C ASP A 125 -0.50 -6.27 -16.12
N GLY A 126 -0.72 -7.03 -17.19
CA GLY A 126 -1.31 -8.36 -17.15
C GLY A 126 -0.60 -9.44 -16.32
N SER A 127 0.58 -9.18 -15.74
CA SER A 127 1.35 -10.17 -14.98
C SER A 127 1.24 -10.02 -13.46
N ALA A 128 0.55 -10.97 -12.82
CA ALA A 128 0.32 -11.01 -11.38
C ALA A 128 1.34 -11.90 -10.66
N THR A 129 2.63 -11.55 -10.71
CA THR A 129 3.66 -12.28 -9.94
C THR A 129 3.80 -11.69 -8.53
N PRO A 130 4.19 -12.49 -7.52
CA PRO A 130 4.43 -11.98 -6.17
C PRO A 130 5.40 -10.79 -6.13
N TYR A 131 6.46 -10.85 -6.95
CA TYR A 131 7.42 -9.76 -7.13
C TYR A 131 6.75 -8.46 -7.58
N ARG A 132 6.01 -8.48 -8.70
CA ARG A 132 5.42 -7.25 -9.26
C ARG A 132 4.40 -6.65 -8.31
N LEU A 133 3.58 -7.48 -7.68
CA LEU A 133 2.57 -7.02 -6.73
C LEU A 133 3.24 -6.40 -5.50
N ALA A 134 4.31 -7.00 -4.96
CA ALA A 134 5.06 -6.41 -3.85
C ALA A 134 5.72 -5.09 -4.23
N VAL A 135 6.36 -5.00 -5.40
CA VAL A 135 6.99 -3.76 -5.88
C VAL A 135 5.97 -2.63 -5.99
N ARG A 136 4.78 -2.90 -6.52
CA ARG A 136 3.70 -1.90 -6.62
C ARG A 136 3.22 -1.44 -5.25
N ILE A 137 3.05 -2.36 -4.30
CA ILE A 137 2.68 -2.01 -2.92
C ILE A 137 3.80 -1.15 -2.27
N CYS A 138 5.08 -1.50 -2.45
CA CYS A 138 6.20 -0.70 -1.96
C CYS A 138 6.25 0.68 -2.61
N ALA A 139 6.05 0.77 -3.93
CA ALA A 139 6.01 2.04 -4.65
C ALA A 139 4.90 2.96 -4.09
N PHE A 140 3.72 2.40 -3.83
CA PHE A 140 2.63 3.14 -3.20
C PHE A 140 2.97 3.61 -1.77
N MET A 141 3.69 2.82 -0.98
CA MET A 141 4.16 3.23 0.35
C MET A 141 5.23 4.33 0.30
N GLY A 142 6.08 4.31 -0.72
CA GLY A 142 7.12 5.32 -0.93
C GLY A 142 6.61 6.65 -1.49
N ASP A 143 5.42 6.65 -2.10
CA ASP A 143 4.74 7.86 -2.55
C ASP A 143 4.25 8.67 -1.34
N ASP A 144 4.97 9.75 -0.98
CA ASP A 144 4.60 10.60 0.16
C ASP A 144 3.18 11.19 -0.02
N PRO A 145 2.20 10.75 0.81
CA PRO A 145 0.83 11.25 0.71
C PRO A 145 0.72 12.73 1.05
N SER A 146 1.61 13.25 1.90
CA SER A 146 1.64 14.66 2.30
C SER A 146 2.19 15.54 1.16
N ALA A 147 3.21 15.07 0.44
CA ALA A 147 3.70 15.74 -0.75
C ALA A 147 2.64 15.77 -1.87
N LYS A 148 1.93 14.65 -2.10
CA LYS A 148 0.81 14.59 -3.05
C LYS A 148 -0.33 15.54 -2.67
N ALA A 149 -0.69 15.60 -1.38
CA ALA A 149 -1.71 16.53 -0.89
C ALA A 149 -1.29 18.00 -1.05
N ALA A 150 -0.03 18.33 -0.76
CA ALA A 150 0.52 19.68 -0.94
C ALA A 150 0.53 20.10 -2.42
N LEU A 151 0.94 19.20 -3.33
CA LEU A 151 0.91 19.46 -4.78
C LEU A 151 -0.51 19.68 -5.28
N LYS A 152 -1.47 18.86 -4.83
CA LYS A 152 -2.90 19.02 -5.16
C LYS A 152 -3.47 20.33 -4.63
N PHE A 153 -3.07 20.75 -3.44
CA PHE A 153 -3.47 22.05 -2.89
C PHE A 153 -2.93 23.20 -3.73
N ILE A 154 -1.64 23.15 -4.10
CA ILE A 154 -1.01 24.17 -4.96
C ILE A 154 -1.74 24.27 -6.30
N SER A 155 -2.07 23.14 -6.94
CA SER A 155 -2.80 23.17 -8.21
C SER A 155 -4.22 23.72 -8.06
N GLN A 156 -4.89 23.44 -6.94
CA GLN A 156 -6.23 24.00 -6.66
C GLN A 156 -6.19 25.53 -6.43
N VAL A 157 -5.13 26.03 -5.81
CA VAL A 157 -4.90 27.48 -5.65
C VAL A 157 -4.61 28.12 -7.01
N ASP A 158 -3.79 27.47 -7.84
CA ASP A 158 -3.48 27.94 -9.20
C ASP A 158 -4.75 28.05 -10.06
N ASP A 159 -5.58 27.02 -10.06
CA ASP A 159 -6.88 27.02 -10.75
C ASP A 159 -7.81 28.13 -10.27
N LEU A 160 -7.82 28.38 -8.95
CA LEU A 160 -8.65 29.42 -8.34
C LEU A 160 -8.19 30.81 -8.77
N VAL A 161 -6.89 31.08 -8.68
CA VAL A 161 -6.27 32.39 -8.93
C VAL A 161 -6.25 32.72 -10.42
N ASN A 162 -5.88 31.77 -11.27
CA ASN A 162 -5.63 32.06 -12.69
C ASN A 162 -6.87 31.92 -13.57
N PHE A 163 -7.88 31.15 -13.14
CA PHE A 163 -9.05 30.89 -13.97
C PHE A 163 -10.36 31.34 -13.31
N LYS A 164 -10.64 30.90 -12.09
CA LYS A 164 -11.96 31.12 -11.47
C LYS A 164 -12.16 32.56 -10.99
N LEU A 165 -11.17 33.17 -10.33
CA LEU A 165 -11.22 34.55 -9.84
C LEU A 165 -11.34 35.57 -10.98
N PRO A 166 -10.52 35.52 -12.04
CA PRO A 166 -10.63 36.43 -13.18
C PRO A 166 -12.00 36.33 -13.87
N ALA A 167 -12.49 35.10 -14.12
CA ALA A 167 -13.79 34.89 -14.74
C ALA A 167 -14.97 35.39 -13.88
N ALA A 168 -14.86 35.29 -12.54
CA ALA A 168 -15.87 35.79 -11.62
C ALA A 168 -15.87 37.32 -11.55
N LEU A 169 -14.69 37.96 -11.54
CA LEU A 169 -14.54 39.41 -11.55
C LEU A 169 -15.02 40.01 -12.87
N GLU A 170 -14.74 39.37 -14.00
CA GLU A 170 -15.21 39.78 -15.31
C GLU A 170 -16.75 39.73 -15.38
N LYS A 171 -17.38 38.66 -14.90
CA LYS A 171 -18.84 38.60 -14.78
C LYS A 171 -19.44 39.68 -13.87
N ALA A 172 -18.78 39.99 -12.75
CA ALA A 172 -19.27 40.99 -11.81
C ALA A 172 -19.11 42.43 -12.31
N LEU A 173 -18.06 42.70 -13.11
CA LEU A 173 -17.77 44.03 -13.67
C LEU A 173 -18.56 44.32 -14.96
N PHE A 174 -18.98 43.30 -15.72
CA PHE A 174 -19.62 43.49 -17.03
C PHE A 174 -21.09 43.08 -17.12
N ASN A 175 -21.69 42.52 -16.06
CA ASN A 175 -23.16 42.38 -15.95
C ASN A 175 -23.72 43.48 -15.03
N GLU A 176 -23.91 44.69 -15.56
CA GLU A 176 -24.87 45.62 -14.96
C GLU A 176 -26.30 45.13 -15.24
N PRO A 177 -27.24 45.26 -14.29
CA PRO A 177 -28.63 44.94 -14.53
C PRO A 177 -29.19 45.88 -15.61
N LYS A 178 -29.70 45.31 -16.71
CA LYS A 178 -30.49 46.07 -17.68
C LYS A 178 -31.66 46.69 -16.92
N ALA A 179 -31.68 48.02 -16.83
CA ALA A 179 -32.83 48.76 -16.34
C ALA A 179 -34.04 48.41 -17.23
N GLU A 180 -35.01 47.71 -16.65
CA GLU A 180 -36.32 47.50 -17.27
C GLU A 180 -37.07 48.83 -17.26
N THR A 181 -37.36 49.36 -18.45
CA THR A 181 -38.35 50.42 -18.71
C THR A 181 -39.41 49.88 -19.63
#